data_AF-A0A1D6J4F7-F1
#
_entry.id   AF-A0A1D6J4F7-F1
#
_cell.length_a   1.000
_cell.length_b   1.000
_cell.length_c   1.000
_cell.angle_alpha   90.00
_cell.angle_beta   90.00
_cell.angle_gamma   90.00
#
_symmetry.space_group_name_H-M   'P 1'
#
loop_
_entity.id
_entity.type
_entity.pdbx_description
1 polymer ?
#
loop_
_entity_poly.entity_id
_entity_poly.type
_entity_poly.pdbx_seq_one_letter_code
_entity_poly.pdbx_strand_id
1 'polypeptide(L)'
;MAHGVCASWWRGRSPCVARRRRSGLPPPTVVMELRPPGKARADVLRENTEAVFAACDAAHGRWAKLLGVRAGLHPRLRLEEFLIIYSITEEFIAATEKIGGRLGYNIRGILQQQSKQFVDYQHNVRMTKIKAVLDQETWVAVDVPEEFQAIVLSLSSTYSSVNGMEMPSTDDNSKFSDHQPTSQELTYSAENNADNGKVTSGTGENQVESTSQSANNVAGNLKSTLQTIVHGGVGYHMVNCGLILLKMLSEYVDISKCLPSLSLEVVQRVVEILKLFNTRTCQLVLGAGAMQVSGLKSITSKHLALASQIISFIHSLIPDIRRVLFLKIPEARKQLLMSELDRVAQDYKIHRDEIHSKLVQIMRERLLANLRKLPQIVEGWNAPQDNDVQPSQFAKAVTKEVTYLHRILSQTLLEVEVQTIFRQVVQIFHSHITEAFTKLEVSTPQAKDRLCRDVQHILACIRKLPADNFSSETIPNYGLLDEFLAENFGTKVGE
;
A
#
# COMPACT_ATOMS: atom_id res chain seq x y z
N MET A 1 64.67 3.74 33.43
CA MET A 1 63.98 3.16 34.58
C MET A 1 63.12 2.01 34.07
N ALA A 2 63.28 0.75 34.42
CA ALA A 2 64.25 0.00 35.20
C ALA A 2 64.04 -1.49 34.79
N HIS A 3 65.15 -2.17 34.42
CA HIS A 3 65.51 -3.59 34.63
C HIS A 3 64.46 -4.73 34.45
N GLY A 4 64.75 -5.92 33.93
CA GLY A 4 66.03 -6.57 33.61
C GLY A 4 65.83 -8.08 33.37
N VAL A 5 66.69 -8.61 32.50
CA VAL A 5 67.18 -9.98 32.27
C VAL A 5 66.96 -11.00 33.41
N CYS A 6 66.57 -12.25 33.10
CA CYS A 6 67.34 -13.43 33.57
C CYS A 6 66.97 -14.76 32.88
N ALA A 7 68.02 -15.42 32.37
CA ALA A 7 68.05 -16.82 32.00
C ALA A 7 68.80 -17.61 33.08
N SER A 8 68.35 -18.85 33.31
CA SER A 8 69.17 -20.05 33.53
C SER A 8 69.73 -20.39 34.95
N TRP A 9 69.92 -21.72 35.15
CA TRP A 9 70.71 -22.49 36.18
C TRP A 9 69.88 -23.05 37.37
N TRP A 10 69.98 -24.29 37.91
CA TRP A 10 70.92 -25.45 37.97
C TRP A 10 70.12 -26.76 38.17
N ARG A 11 70.43 -27.92 37.54
CA ARG A 11 71.33 -29.04 37.94
C ARG A 11 71.10 -29.70 39.33
N GLY A 12 70.64 -30.97 39.30
CA GLY A 12 71.40 -32.12 39.84
C GLY A 12 70.97 -32.77 41.17
N ARG A 13 70.61 -34.06 41.12
CA ARG A 13 71.12 -35.15 42.00
C ARG A 13 70.59 -36.52 41.55
N SER A 14 71.50 -37.44 41.23
CA SER A 14 71.28 -38.90 41.20
C SER A 14 71.20 -39.45 42.64
N PRO A 15 70.79 -40.73 42.86
CA PRO A 15 71.81 -41.78 42.90
C PRO A 15 71.38 -43.22 42.51
N CYS A 16 72.43 -44.04 42.32
CA CYS A 16 72.53 -45.49 42.54
C CYS A 16 72.05 -46.49 41.46
N VAL A 17 73.06 -46.96 40.72
CA VAL A 17 73.13 -48.23 39.98
C VAL A 17 73.22 -49.40 40.96
N ALA A 18 72.30 -50.37 40.88
CA ALA A 18 72.48 -51.71 41.41
C ALA A 18 72.48 -52.72 40.26
N ARG A 19 73.65 -53.30 40.00
CA ARG A 19 73.94 -54.27 38.96
C ARG A 19 73.51 -55.67 39.46
N ARG A 20 72.44 -56.25 38.91
CA ARG A 20 72.20 -57.71 39.02
C ARG A 20 72.32 -58.35 37.64
N ARG A 21 73.35 -59.19 37.48
CA ARG A 21 73.44 -60.18 36.40
C ARG A 21 72.44 -61.31 36.67
N ARG A 22 71.63 -61.65 35.68
CA ARG A 22 71.05 -63.00 35.42
C ARG A 22 70.54 -62.98 33.98
N SER A 23 71.30 -63.57 33.07
CA SER A 23 71.04 -64.88 32.42
C SER A 23 70.02 -64.74 31.27
N GLY A 24 70.47 -65.14 30.07
CA GLY A 24 69.83 -64.85 28.79
C GLY A 24 68.36 -65.25 28.69
N LEU A 25 67.60 -64.38 28.04
CA LEU A 25 66.31 -64.64 27.43
C LEU A 25 66.40 -64.21 25.96
N PRO A 26 65.82 -64.97 25.01
CA PRO A 26 65.91 -64.66 23.58
C PRO A 26 65.12 -63.37 23.26
N PRO A 27 65.35 -62.73 22.11
CA PRO A 27 64.60 -61.54 21.72
C PRO A 27 63.11 -61.86 21.70
N PRO A 28 62.22 -60.91 22.05
CA PRO A 28 60.79 -61.14 21.92
C PRO A 28 60.47 -61.36 20.45
N THR A 29 60.01 -62.56 20.14
CA THR A 29 59.37 -62.90 18.88
C THR A 29 58.30 -61.85 18.61
N VAL A 30 58.45 -61.07 17.53
CA VAL A 30 57.36 -60.22 17.02
C VAL A 30 56.28 -61.18 16.54
N VAL A 31 55.34 -61.48 17.43
CA VAL A 31 54.08 -62.12 17.03
C VAL A 31 53.37 -61.06 16.22
N MET A 32 53.44 -61.17 14.89
CA MET A 32 52.56 -60.43 14.00
C MET A 32 51.17 -61.00 14.24
N GLU A 33 50.51 -60.46 15.26
CA GLU A 33 49.15 -60.79 15.63
C GLU A 33 48.27 -60.39 14.43
N LEU A 34 47.97 -61.38 13.58
CA LEU A 34 47.10 -61.21 12.42
C LEU A 34 45.76 -60.70 12.95
N ARG A 35 45.50 -59.41 12.70
CA ARG A 35 44.31 -58.72 13.17
C ARG A 35 43.09 -59.54 12.73
N PRO A 36 42.15 -59.89 13.63
CA PRO A 36 40.99 -60.70 13.27
C PRO A 36 40.28 -60.07 12.07
N PRO A 37 39.87 -60.85 11.04
CA PRO A 37 39.29 -60.29 9.81
C PRO A 37 38.06 -59.39 10.05
N GLY A 38 37.31 -59.65 11.13
CA GLY A 38 36.21 -58.79 11.57
C GLY A 38 36.64 -57.42 12.13
N LYS A 39 37.80 -57.33 12.80
CA LYS A 39 38.35 -56.06 13.32
C LYS A 39 38.95 -55.20 12.21
N ALA A 40 39.66 -55.82 11.26
CA ALA A 40 40.25 -55.11 10.11
C ALA A 40 39.17 -54.44 9.24
N ARG A 41 38.05 -55.14 8.97
CA ARG A 41 36.92 -54.56 8.23
C ARG A 41 36.27 -53.37 8.96
N ALA A 42 36.11 -53.48 10.28
CA ALA A 42 35.55 -52.40 11.10
C ALA A 42 36.46 -51.17 11.14
N ASP A 43 37.78 -51.37 11.26
CA ASP A 43 38.76 -50.27 11.23
C ASP A 43 38.77 -49.54 9.89
N VAL A 44 38.74 -50.27 8.76
CA VAL A 44 38.68 -49.67 7.41
C VAL A 44 37.39 -48.87 7.21
N LEU A 45 36.25 -49.37 7.69
CA LEU A 45 34.99 -48.63 7.62
C LEU A 45 35.02 -47.35 8.46
N ARG A 46 35.65 -47.39 9.65
CA ARG A 46 35.84 -46.20 10.49
C ARG A 46 36.75 -45.18 9.80
N GLU A 47 37.91 -45.60 9.31
CA GLU A 47 38.88 -44.72 8.62
C GLU A 47 38.27 -44.07 7.36
N ASN A 48 37.51 -44.83 6.56
CA ASN A 48 36.79 -44.30 5.41
C ASN A 48 35.75 -43.25 5.82
N THR A 49 35.03 -43.50 6.92
CA THR A 49 34.03 -42.57 7.46
C THR A 49 34.70 -41.27 7.93
N GLU A 50 35.80 -41.36 8.66
CA GLU A 50 36.59 -40.22 9.12
C GLU A 50 37.17 -39.40 7.94
N ALA A 51 37.64 -40.07 6.89
CA ALA A 51 38.14 -39.40 5.68
C ALA A 51 37.04 -38.62 4.96
N VAL A 52 35.83 -39.19 4.83
CA VAL A 52 34.67 -38.50 4.25
C VAL A 52 34.29 -37.28 5.11
N PHE A 53 34.32 -37.41 6.44
CA PHE A 53 34.01 -36.29 7.34
C PHE A 53 35.02 -35.14 7.18
N ALA A 54 36.31 -35.44 7.13
CA ALA A 54 37.36 -34.45 6.92
C ALA A 54 37.23 -33.74 5.56
N ALA A 55 36.86 -34.47 4.51
CA ALA A 55 36.61 -33.91 3.19
C ALA A 55 35.39 -32.96 3.19
N CYS A 56 34.29 -33.36 3.85
CA CYS A 56 33.11 -32.51 4.02
C CYS A 56 33.41 -31.23 4.80
N ASP A 57 34.12 -31.32 5.93
CA ASP A 57 34.52 -30.14 6.73
C ASP A 57 35.38 -29.17 5.90
N ALA A 58 36.34 -29.70 5.14
CA ALA A 58 37.19 -28.89 4.27
C ALA A 58 36.38 -28.20 3.15
N ALA A 59 35.43 -28.91 2.55
CA ALA A 59 34.53 -28.36 1.54
C ALA A 59 33.63 -27.26 2.13
N HIS A 60 33.08 -27.49 3.33
CA HIS A 60 32.28 -26.50 4.06
C HIS A 60 33.08 -25.23 4.35
N GLY A 61 34.31 -25.37 4.85
CA GLY A 61 35.19 -24.23 5.11
C GLY A 61 35.51 -23.41 3.85
N ARG A 62 35.72 -24.08 2.71
CA ARG A 62 35.94 -23.40 1.41
C ARG A 62 34.70 -22.66 0.93
N TRP A 63 33.52 -23.28 1.02
CA TRP A 63 32.26 -22.65 0.64
C TRP A 63 31.96 -21.43 1.53
N ALA A 64 32.12 -21.58 2.85
CA ALA A 64 32.01 -20.49 3.81
C ALA A 64 32.95 -19.30 3.47
N LYS A 65 34.21 -19.59 3.11
CA LYS A 65 35.17 -18.57 2.69
C LYS A 65 34.74 -17.88 1.40
N LEU A 66 34.20 -18.62 0.43
CA LEU A 66 33.68 -18.06 -0.83
C LEU A 66 32.53 -17.09 -0.56
N LEU A 67 31.55 -17.49 0.25
CA LEU A 67 30.46 -16.60 0.68
C LEU A 67 31.02 -15.37 1.40
N GLY A 68 31.98 -15.55 2.31
CA GLY A 68 32.60 -14.46 3.07
C GLY A 68 33.26 -13.40 2.20
N VAL A 69 34.05 -13.79 1.19
CA VAL A 69 34.70 -12.85 0.25
C VAL A 69 33.67 -12.05 -0.57
N ARG A 70 32.47 -12.59 -0.77
CA ARG A 70 31.40 -11.97 -1.56
C ARG A 70 30.33 -11.26 -0.70
N ALA A 71 30.52 -11.19 0.61
CA ALA A 71 29.55 -10.60 1.53
C ALA A 71 29.19 -9.14 1.21
N GLY A 72 30.11 -8.36 0.60
CA GLY A 72 29.82 -7.00 0.16
C GLY A 72 29.03 -6.88 -1.15
N LEU A 73 28.95 -7.96 -1.93
CA LEU A 73 28.30 -7.99 -3.25
C LEU A 73 26.91 -8.62 -3.19
N HIS A 74 26.76 -9.75 -2.49
CA HIS A 74 25.50 -10.50 -2.46
C HIS A 74 24.29 -9.66 -2.03
N PRO A 75 24.37 -8.76 -1.04
CA PRO A 75 23.25 -7.90 -0.67
C PRO A 75 22.74 -6.98 -1.78
N ARG A 76 23.57 -6.69 -2.79
CA ARG A 76 23.27 -5.76 -3.89
C ARG A 76 22.68 -6.43 -5.12
N LEU A 77 22.54 -7.75 -5.10
CA LEU A 77 21.98 -8.52 -6.20
C LEU A 77 20.47 -8.29 -6.33
N ARG A 78 19.90 -8.65 -7.47
CA ARG A 78 18.44 -8.79 -7.58
C ARG A 78 17.99 -10.03 -6.80
N LEU A 79 16.71 -10.07 -6.40
CA LEU A 79 16.16 -11.18 -5.62
C LEU A 79 16.41 -12.53 -6.31
N GLU A 80 16.12 -12.65 -7.60
CA GLU A 80 16.33 -13.88 -8.38
C GLU A 80 17.79 -14.35 -8.34
N GLU A 81 18.74 -13.44 -8.52
CA GLU A 81 20.18 -13.73 -8.52
C GLU A 81 20.66 -14.16 -7.12
N PHE A 82 20.17 -13.51 -6.08
CA PHE A 82 20.46 -13.88 -4.69
C PHE A 82 19.89 -15.27 -4.37
N LEU A 83 18.68 -15.59 -4.86
CA LEU A 83 18.05 -16.89 -4.62
C LEU A 83 18.77 -18.04 -5.30
N ILE A 84 19.42 -17.83 -6.46
CA ILE A 84 20.29 -18.84 -7.08
C ILE A 84 21.42 -19.22 -6.11
N ILE A 85 22.09 -18.22 -5.51
CA ILE A 85 23.18 -18.45 -4.56
C ILE A 85 22.66 -19.14 -3.29
N TYR A 86 21.50 -18.70 -2.81
CA TYR A 86 20.82 -19.30 -1.66
C TYR A 86 20.49 -20.78 -1.90
N SER A 87 19.84 -21.11 -3.01
CA SER A 87 19.44 -22.48 -3.36
C SER A 87 20.64 -23.40 -3.52
N ILE A 88 21.65 -22.99 -4.30
CA ILE A 88 22.86 -23.80 -4.51
C ILE A 88 23.59 -24.04 -3.19
N THR A 89 23.62 -23.04 -2.29
CA THR A 89 24.24 -23.20 -0.97
C THR A 89 23.47 -24.19 -0.11
N GLU A 90 22.13 -24.11 -0.07
CA GLU A 90 21.29 -25.06 0.67
C GLU A 90 21.40 -26.48 0.11
N GLU A 91 21.40 -26.64 -1.21
CA GLU A 91 21.61 -27.92 -1.91
C GLU A 91 22.98 -28.52 -1.58
N PHE A 92 24.03 -27.71 -1.60
CA PHE A 92 25.38 -28.12 -1.22
C PHE A 92 25.43 -28.61 0.24
N ILE A 93 24.81 -27.87 1.16
CA ILE A 93 24.73 -28.27 2.57
C ILE A 93 23.97 -29.60 2.71
N ALA A 94 22.81 -29.73 2.08
CA ALA A 94 22.00 -30.95 2.16
C ALA A 94 22.73 -32.18 1.59
N ALA A 95 23.42 -32.02 0.45
CA ALA A 95 24.19 -33.10 -0.17
C ALA A 95 25.35 -33.56 0.72
N THR A 96 26.09 -32.62 1.31
CA THR A 96 27.22 -32.93 2.18
C THR A 96 26.80 -33.46 3.55
N GLU A 97 25.67 -33.01 4.10
CA GLU A 97 25.05 -33.56 5.32
C GLU A 97 24.61 -35.02 5.11
N LYS A 98 24.04 -35.34 3.94
CA LYS A 98 23.62 -36.69 3.58
C LYS A 98 24.79 -37.67 3.43
N ILE A 99 25.92 -37.22 2.87
CA ILE A 99 27.09 -38.06 2.61
C ILE A 99 27.98 -38.19 3.85
N GLY A 100 28.26 -37.07 4.52
CA GLY A 100 29.24 -36.98 5.60
C GLY A 100 28.65 -36.84 7.00
N GLY A 101 27.33 -36.84 7.18
CA GLY A 101 26.68 -36.81 8.50
C GLY A 101 26.96 -35.57 9.37
N ARG A 102 27.73 -34.59 8.87
CA ARG A 102 28.11 -33.38 9.60
C ARG A 102 27.26 -32.19 9.16
N LEU A 103 26.68 -31.52 10.14
CA LEU A 103 25.77 -30.41 9.95
C LEU A 103 26.53 -29.14 9.56
N GLY A 104 26.09 -28.49 8.48
CA GLY A 104 26.71 -27.32 7.88
C GLY A 104 26.44 -26.00 8.62
N TYR A 105 26.43 -26.01 9.95
CA TYR A 105 26.00 -24.87 10.79
C TYR A 105 26.71 -23.56 10.47
N ASN A 106 28.02 -23.61 10.21
CA ASN A 106 28.80 -22.42 9.88
C ASN A 106 28.33 -21.77 8.56
N ILE A 107 28.10 -22.58 7.52
CA ILE A 107 27.62 -22.08 6.22
C ILE A 107 26.20 -21.55 6.37
N ARG A 108 25.32 -22.29 7.07
CA ARG A 108 23.94 -21.84 7.35
C ARG A 108 23.92 -20.50 8.08
N GLY A 109 24.81 -20.32 9.08
CA GLY A 109 24.97 -19.07 9.80
C GLY A 109 25.41 -17.91 8.90
N ILE A 110 26.41 -18.13 8.04
CA ILE A 110 26.88 -17.12 7.07
C ILE A 110 25.79 -16.79 6.06
N LEU A 111 25.11 -17.80 5.52
CA LEU A 111 24.02 -17.61 4.56
C LEU A 111 22.88 -16.80 5.19
N GLN A 112 22.45 -17.15 6.41
CA GLN A 112 21.42 -16.41 7.13
C GLN A 112 21.84 -14.96 7.38
N GLN A 113 23.10 -14.72 7.75
CA GLN A 113 23.62 -13.36 7.95
C GLN A 113 23.61 -12.55 6.63
N GLN A 114 23.97 -13.17 5.51
CA GLN A 114 23.93 -12.50 4.21
C GLN A 114 22.50 -12.25 3.73
N SER A 115 21.56 -13.16 3.99
CA SER A 115 20.15 -12.94 3.70
C SER A 115 19.59 -11.75 4.49
N LYS A 116 19.99 -11.58 5.76
CA LYS A 116 19.64 -10.37 6.54
C LYS A 116 20.22 -9.10 5.91
N GLN A 117 21.51 -9.12 5.58
CA GLN A 117 22.17 -7.99 4.92
C GLN A 117 21.54 -7.63 3.57
N PHE A 118 21.08 -8.64 2.82
CA PHE A 118 20.32 -8.45 1.58
C PHE A 118 19.01 -7.70 1.86
N VAL A 119 18.19 -8.15 2.82
CA VAL A 119 16.95 -7.46 3.18
C VAL A 119 17.23 -6.03 3.65
N ASP A 120 18.26 -5.82 4.46
CA ASP A 120 18.69 -4.49 4.93
C ASP A 120 19.08 -3.56 3.79
N TYR A 121 19.93 -4.03 2.88
CA TYR A 121 20.38 -3.26 1.73
C TYR A 121 19.20 -2.87 0.83
N GLN A 122 18.38 -3.86 0.48
CA GLN A 122 17.22 -3.65 -0.39
C GLN A 122 16.21 -2.69 0.25
N HIS A 123 16.01 -2.77 1.57
CA HIS A 123 15.18 -1.81 2.30
C HIS A 123 15.74 -0.40 2.24
N ASN A 124 17.04 -0.20 2.52
CA ASN A 124 17.68 1.12 2.47
C ASN A 124 17.59 1.77 1.08
N VAL A 125 17.77 0.97 0.02
CA VAL A 125 17.59 1.42 -1.37
C VAL A 125 16.14 1.87 -1.61
N ARG A 126 15.14 1.08 -1.17
CA ARG A 126 13.73 1.43 -1.32
C ARG A 126 13.34 2.68 -0.53
N MET A 127 13.81 2.82 0.71
CA MET A 127 13.57 3.99 1.55
C MET A 127 14.13 5.26 0.92
N THR A 128 15.34 5.20 0.39
CA THR A 128 15.97 6.33 -0.32
C THR A 128 15.18 6.68 -1.58
N LYS A 129 14.80 5.66 -2.37
CA LYS A 129 14.07 5.85 -3.62
C LYS A 129 12.67 6.41 -3.38
N ILE A 130 11.89 5.86 -2.45
CA ILE A 130 10.52 6.34 -2.21
C ILE A 130 10.51 7.76 -1.69
N LYS A 131 11.47 8.12 -0.82
CA LYS A 131 11.64 9.50 -0.35
C LYS A 131 11.93 10.45 -1.52
N ALA A 132 12.88 10.10 -2.38
CA ALA A 132 13.22 10.93 -3.54
C ALA A 132 12.03 11.08 -4.51
N VAL A 133 11.30 10.00 -4.77
CA VAL A 133 10.11 10.02 -5.63
C VAL A 133 9.00 10.88 -5.02
N LEU A 134 8.76 10.78 -3.71
CA LEU A 134 7.80 11.63 -3.00
C LEU A 134 8.21 13.10 -3.05
N ASP A 135 9.49 13.40 -2.85
CA ASP A 135 10.00 14.78 -2.88
C ASP A 135 9.84 15.43 -4.26
N GLN A 136 9.80 14.63 -5.32
CA GLN A 136 9.62 15.06 -6.72
C GLN A 136 8.17 14.91 -7.22
N GLU A 137 7.23 14.47 -6.36
CA GLU A 137 5.86 14.21 -6.76
C GLU A 137 5.11 15.50 -7.05
N THR A 138 4.40 15.54 -8.18
CA THR A 138 3.64 16.72 -8.64
C THR A 138 2.14 16.54 -8.47
N TRP A 139 1.69 15.38 -8.00
CA TRP A 139 0.28 15.05 -7.77
C TRP A 139 -0.52 15.16 -9.07
N VAL A 140 -0.01 14.52 -10.12
CA VAL A 140 -0.67 14.39 -11.41
C VAL A 140 -1.09 12.93 -11.58
N ALA A 141 -2.34 12.72 -11.99
CA ALA A 141 -2.85 11.38 -12.27
C ALA A 141 -2.03 10.74 -13.39
N VAL A 142 -1.69 9.46 -13.21
CA VAL A 142 -0.97 8.66 -14.19
C VAL A 142 -1.82 7.48 -14.62
N ASP A 143 -1.71 7.11 -15.90
CA ASP A 143 -2.29 5.86 -16.36
C ASP A 143 -1.60 4.68 -15.66
N VAL A 144 -2.38 3.66 -15.34
CA VAL A 144 -1.97 2.46 -14.61
C VAL A 144 -1.68 1.35 -15.61
N PRO A 145 -0.42 0.93 -15.77
CA PRO A 145 -0.11 -0.24 -16.57
C PRO A 145 -0.72 -1.52 -15.97
N GLU A 146 -1.17 -2.45 -16.82
CA GLU A 146 -1.81 -3.72 -16.39
C GLU A 146 -0.96 -4.53 -15.40
N GLU A 147 0.37 -4.45 -15.48
CA GLU A 147 1.29 -5.09 -14.54
C GLU A 147 1.03 -4.66 -13.07
N PHE A 148 0.60 -3.43 -12.82
CA PHE A 148 0.25 -2.97 -11.47
C PHE A 148 -1.12 -3.49 -11.02
N GLN A 149 -2.08 -3.58 -11.95
CA GLN A 149 -3.36 -4.21 -11.65
C GLN A 149 -3.18 -5.70 -11.32
N ALA A 150 -2.29 -6.39 -12.04
CA ALA A 150 -1.93 -7.78 -11.76
C ALA A 150 -1.28 -7.94 -10.37
N ILE A 151 -0.45 -6.98 -9.93
CA ILE A 151 0.09 -6.97 -8.55
C ILE A 151 -1.05 -6.96 -7.54
N VAL A 152 -2.02 -6.04 -7.66
CA VAL A 152 -3.16 -5.95 -6.74
C VAL A 152 -3.95 -7.24 -6.72
N LEU A 153 -4.27 -7.79 -7.89
CA LEU A 153 -4.98 -9.06 -8.00
C LEU A 153 -4.19 -10.21 -7.36
N SER A 154 -2.87 -10.29 -7.54
CA SER A 154 -2.05 -11.34 -6.92
C SER A 154 -2.05 -11.26 -5.39
N LEU A 155 -2.05 -10.04 -4.84
CA LEU A 155 -2.15 -9.80 -3.41
C LEU A 155 -3.53 -10.21 -2.89
N SER A 156 -4.61 -9.83 -3.58
CA SER A 156 -5.99 -10.13 -3.18
C SER A 156 -6.42 -11.58 -3.43
N SER A 157 -6.10 -12.20 -4.57
CA SER A 157 -6.49 -13.58 -4.94
C SER A 157 -5.98 -14.65 -3.98
N THR A 158 -4.95 -14.34 -3.18
CA THR A 158 -4.55 -15.22 -2.07
C THR A 158 -5.67 -15.37 -1.01
N TYR A 159 -6.78 -14.62 -1.12
CA TYR A 159 -8.02 -14.78 -0.37
C TYR A 159 -8.79 -16.08 -0.71
N SER A 160 -8.74 -16.55 -1.96
CA SER A 160 -9.57 -17.68 -2.42
C SER A 160 -8.99 -19.06 -2.10
N SER A 161 -7.67 -19.18 -1.89
CA SER A 161 -7.03 -20.48 -1.62
C SER A 161 -6.98 -20.87 -0.14
N VAL A 162 -7.40 -19.99 0.78
CA VAL A 162 -7.20 -20.20 2.23
C VAL A 162 -8.52 -20.25 3.03
N ASN A 163 -9.67 -19.93 2.44
CA ASN A 163 -10.97 -20.00 3.13
C ASN A 163 -11.58 -21.41 3.12
N GLY A 164 -10.85 -22.37 3.68
CA GLY A 164 -11.37 -23.67 4.12
C GLY A 164 -11.40 -23.84 5.64
N MET A 165 -11.18 -22.77 6.42
CA MET A 165 -11.24 -22.83 7.88
C MET A 165 -11.96 -21.59 8.42
N GLU A 166 -13.17 -21.78 8.94
CA GLU A 166 -14.01 -20.77 9.55
C GLU A 166 -13.37 -20.16 10.81
N MET A 167 -13.59 -18.87 11.02
CA MET A 167 -13.34 -18.17 12.29
C MET A 167 -14.61 -18.19 13.14
N PRO A 168 -14.54 -18.46 14.46
CA PRO A 168 -15.70 -18.45 15.32
C PRO A 168 -16.11 -17.02 15.65
N SER A 169 -17.33 -16.64 15.25
CA SER A 169 -18.04 -15.48 15.77
C SER A 169 -18.70 -15.86 17.09
N THR A 170 -18.27 -15.22 18.18
CA THR A 170 -19.06 -15.11 19.41
C THR A 170 -20.25 -14.20 19.14
N ASP A 171 -21.46 -14.74 19.25
CA ASP A 171 -22.54 -14.17 20.07
C ASP A 171 -23.71 -15.17 20.16
N ASP A 172 -24.00 -15.55 21.40
CA ASP A 172 -25.14 -16.36 21.83
C ASP A 172 -26.43 -15.53 21.75
N ASN A 173 -27.53 -16.05 21.20
CA ASN A 173 -28.66 -16.55 22.00
C ASN A 173 -29.86 -17.03 21.14
N SER A 174 -30.26 -18.28 21.44
CA SER A 174 -31.45 -19.08 21.14
C SER A 174 -32.72 -18.48 20.46
N LYS A 175 -33.29 -19.25 19.51
CA LYS A 175 -34.51 -20.08 19.74
C LYS A 175 -34.85 -21.04 18.59
N PHE A 176 -35.23 -22.24 19.00
CA PHE A 176 -35.71 -23.43 18.28
C PHE A 176 -36.91 -23.20 17.33
N SER A 177 -36.95 -23.90 16.19
CA SER A 177 -37.93 -24.98 15.93
C SER A 177 -37.66 -25.73 14.62
N ASP A 178 -37.88 -27.04 14.69
CA ASP A 178 -37.67 -28.10 13.71
C ASP A 178 -38.53 -28.00 12.44
N HIS A 179 -37.99 -28.44 11.30
CA HIS A 179 -38.37 -29.69 10.61
C HIS A 179 -37.93 -29.70 9.12
N GLN A 180 -37.08 -30.67 8.79
CA GLN A 180 -36.80 -31.22 7.45
C GLN A 180 -37.87 -32.32 7.14
N PRO A 181 -37.91 -33.05 5.98
CA PRO A 181 -37.01 -32.99 4.82
C PRO A 181 -37.64 -33.28 3.40
N THR A 182 -36.76 -33.18 2.39
CA THR A 182 -36.55 -34.09 1.22
C THR A 182 -37.17 -33.77 -0.16
N SER A 183 -36.32 -34.04 -1.17
CA SER A 183 -36.57 -34.41 -2.59
C SER A 183 -36.46 -33.23 -3.57
N GLN A 184 -35.84 -33.31 -4.76
CA GLN A 184 -35.22 -34.39 -5.53
C GLN A 184 -34.47 -33.72 -6.70
N GLU A 185 -33.45 -34.41 -7.24
CA GLU A 185 -32.80 -34.12 -8.52
C GLU A 185 -33.81 -34.06 -9.69
N LEU A 186 -33.46 -33.36 -10.77
CA LEU A 186 -33.69 -33.81 -12.15
C LEU A 186 -32.89 -32.97 -13.16
N THR A 187 -32.04 -33.66 -13.90
CA THR A 187 -31.42 -33.30 -15.19
C THR A 187 -32.48 -33.37 -16.30
N TYR A 188 -32.36 -32.58 -17.39
CA TYR A 188 -32.59 -33.03 -18.78
C TYR A 188 -32.17 -31.95 -19.82
N SER A 189 -31.18 -32.34 -20.62
CA SER A 189 -30.95 -32.19 -22.08
C SER A 189 -31.44 -31.02 -22.95
N ALA A 190 -30.56 -30.71 -23.91
CA ALA A 190 -30.63 -29.83 -25.08
C ALA A 190 -31.63 -30.26 -26.18
N GLU A 191 -31.95 -29.35 -27.12
CA GLU A 191 -31.52 -29.41 -28.54
C GLU A 191 -32.16 -28.31 -29.43
N ASN A 192 -31.30 -27.70 -30.27
CA ASN A 192 -31.41 -27.36 -31.70
C ASN A 192 -32.66 -26.67 -32.29
N ASN A 193 -32.44 -25.56 -33.03
CA ASN A 193 -32.42 -25.60 -34.52
C ASN A 193 -31.99 -24.27 -35.18
N ALA A 194 -31.37 -24.43 -36.34
CA ALA A 194 -30.87 -23.42 -37.26
C ALA A 194 -31.84 -23.19 -38.44
N ASP A 195 -31.79 -22.00 -39.07
CA ASP A 195 -31.80 -21.75 -40.54
C ASP A 195 -31.70 -20.21 -40.74
N ASN A 196 -30.69 -19.62 -41.41
CA ASN A 196 -30.49 -19.46 -42.86
C ASN A 196 -31.76 -18.94 -43.59
N GLY A 197 -31.80 -17.92 -44.44
CA GLY A 197 -30.84 -17.04 -45.11
C GLY A 197 -31.54 -16.44 -46.36
N LYS A 198 -30.96 -15.36 -46.92
CA LYS A 198 -31.00 -14.96 -48.36
C LYS A 198 -31.83 -13.72 -48.80
N VAL A 199 -31.08 -12.63 -49.03
CA VAL A 199 -30.85 -11.85 -50.27
C VAL A 199 -32.03 -11.55 -51.23
N THR A 200 -32.26 -10.27 -51.58
CA THR A 200 -32.11 -9.70 -52.95
C THR A 200 -32.36 -8.18 -52.99
N SER A 201 -31.86 -7.58 -54.08
CA SER A 201 -31.39 -6.21 -54.31
C SER A 201 -32.31 -5.35 -55.20
N GLY A 202 -32.17 -4.01 -55.16
CA GLY A 202 -32.43 -3.15 -56.33
C GLY A 202 -32.68 -1.64 -56.12
N THR A 203 -31.60 -0.84 -56.33
CA THR A 203 -31.49 0.41 -57.14
C THR A 203 -32.29 1.71 -56.86
N GLY A 204 -31.57 2.86 -56.78
CA GLY A 204 -32.12 4.23 -57.00
C GLY A 204 -31.39 5.43 -56.34
N GLU A 205 -30.34 5.92 -57.00
CA GLU A 205 -29.63 7.24 -57.05
C GLU A 205 -29.85 8.45 -56.08
N ASN A 206 -28.70 9.09 -55.76
CA ASN A 206 -28.34 10.53 -55.58
C ASN A 206 -28.77 11.37 -54.35
N GLN A 207 -27.81 11.71 -53.47
CA GLN A 207 -27.13 13.04 -53.37
C GLN A 207 -26.18 13.16 -52.14
N VAL A 208 -24.93 13.52 -52.46
CA VAL A 208 -23.89 14.32 -51.78
C VAL A 208 -24.09 14.76 -50.31
N GLU A 209 -23.19 14.36 -49.39
CA GLU A 209 -22.22 15.25 -48.70
C GLU A 209 -21.31 14.50 -47.70
N SER A 210 -20.00 14.60 -47.98
CA SER A 210 -18.81 14.59 -47.12
C SER A 210 -18.87 14.09 -45.68
N THR A 211 -18.23 12.94 -45.39
CA THR A 211 -17.40 12.72 -44.19
C THR A 211 -16.43 11.57 -44.45
N SER A 212 -15.13 11.85 -44.42
CA SER A 212 -14.04 10.87 -44.55
C SER A 212 -13.76 10.17 -43.23
N GLN A 213 -13.83 8.83 -43.21
CA GLN A 213 -13.17 7.98 -42.23
C GLN A 213 -12.44 6.80 -42.89
N SER A 214 -11.23 6.55 -42.38
CA SER A 214 -10.50 5.26 -42.29
C SER A 214 -10.06 4.61 -43.62
N ALA A 215 -8.83 4.09 -43.79
CA ALA A 215 -8.07 3.23 -42.88
C ALA A 215 -6.63 3.00 -43.43
N ASN A 216 -5.62 2.85 -42.56
CA ASN A 216 -4.87 1.58 -42.36
C ASN A 216 -3.52 1.74 -41.60
N ASN A 217 -3.42 0.96 -40.52
CA ASN A 217 -2.29 0.18 -39.98
C ASN A 217 -0.93 0.83 -39.71
N VAL A 218 -0.51 0.79 -38.44
CA VAL A 218 0.75 0.13 -38.01
C VAL A 218 0.54 -0.54 -36.65
N ALA A 219 0.84 -1.84 -36.58
CA ALA A 219 0.94 -2.61 -35.35
C ALA A 219 2.07 -2.06 -34.47
N GLY A 220 1.69 -1.40 -33.38
CA GLY A 220 2.58 -1.06 -32.27
C GLY A 220 2.05 -1.76 -31.03
N ASN A 221 2.94 -2.40 -30.27
CA ASN A 221 2.70 -3.03 -28.98
C ASN A 221 2.15 -2.00 -27.97
N LEU A 222 0.85 -1.69 -28.02
CA LEU A 222 0.17 -0.88 -27.01
C LEU A 222 0.03 -1.78 -25.77
N LYS A 223 0.93 -1.62 -24.80
CA LYS A 223 0.62 -2.01 -23.42
C LYS A 223 -0.69 -1.32 -23.07
N SER A 224 -1.74 -2.10 -22.88
CA SER A 224 -3.04 -1.60 -22.42
C SER A 224 -2.84 -0.93 -21.05
N THR A 225 -3.37 0.28 -20.91
CA THR A 225 -3.29 1.09 -19.69
C THR A 225 -4.70 1.42 -19.20
N LEU A 226 -4.87 1.40 -17.88
CA LEU A 226 -6.12 1.71 -17.19
C LEU A 226 -6.05 3.14 -16.62
N GLN A 227 -7.16 3.86 -16.60
CA GLN A 227 -7.19 5.20 -15.97
C GLN A 227 -7.14 5.13 -14.44
N THR A 228 -7.61 4.02 -13.86
CA THR A 228 -7.68 3.79 -12.42
C THR A 228 -7.19 2.39 -12.09
N ILE A 229 -6.70 2.21 -10.87
CA ILE A 229 -6.42 0.89 -10.31
C ILE A 229 -7.64 0.41 -9.52
N VAL A 230 -8.05 -0.83 -9.72
CA VAL A 230 -9.26 -1.37 -9.07
C VAL A 230 -8.87 -2.32 -7.94
N HIS A 231 -9.38 -2.05 -6.73
CA HIS A 231 -9.22 -2.91 -5.55
C HIS A 231 -10.56 -3.04 -4.81
N GLY A 232 -10.99 -4.27 -4.51
CA GLY A 232 -12.27 -4.51 -3.83
C GLY A 232 -13.51 -4.00 -4.59
N GLY A 233 -13.45 -3.92 -5.92
CA GLY A 233 -14.51 -3.34 -6.75
C GLY A 233 -14.52 -1.80 -6.81
N VAL A 234 -13.58 -1.15 -6.13
CA VAL A 234 -13.44 0.32 -6.09
C VAL A 234 -12.27 0.76 -6.96
N GLY A 235 -12.48 1.76 -7.82
CA GLY A 235 -11.45 2.34 -8.67
C GLY A 235 -10.77 3.54 -8.00
N TYR A 236 -9.43 3.58 -8.04
CA TYR A 236 -8.61 4.65 -7.47
C TYR A 236 -7.74 5.32 -8.54
N HIS A 237 -7.70 6.64 -8.53
CA HIS A 237 -6.74 7.38 -9.35
C HIS A 237 -5.33 7.26 -8.78
N MET A 238 -4.37 6.91 -9.62
CA MET A 238 -2.98 6.71 -9.20
C MET A 238 -2.10 7.89 -9.58
N VAL A 239 -1.02 8.08 -8.82
CA VAL A 239 0.09 8.98 -9.09
C VAL A 239 1.39 8.16 -9.05
N ASN A 240 2.48 8.71 -9.57
CA ASN A 240 3.73 7.98 -9.73
C ASN A 240 4.25 7.39 -8.40
N CYS A 241 4.28 8.16 -7.32
CA CYS A 241 4.76 7.67 -6.02
C CYS A 241 3.92 6.49 -5.47
N GLY A 242 2.61 6.46 -5.74
CA GLY A 242 1.71 5.38 -5.34
C GLY A 242 1.99 4.07 -6.08
N LEU A 243 2.25 4.13 -7.39
CA LEU A 243 2.64 2.95 -8.18
C LEU A 243 3.99 2.40 -7.73
N ILE A 244 4.97 3.28 -7.49
CA ILE A 244 6.29 2.87 -7.01
C ILE A 244 6.19 2.19 -5.64
N LEU A 245 5.37 2.72 -4.72
CA LEU A 245 5.13 2.08 -3.43
C LEU A 245 4.48 0.70 -3.59
N LEU A 246 3.42 0.58 -4.41
CA LEU A 246 2.75 -0.69 -4.68
C LEU A 246 3.74 -1.76 -5.16
N LYS A 247 4.61 -1.41 -6.11
CA LYS A 247 5.66 -2.32 -6.60
C LYS A 247 6.64 -2.71 -5.50
N MET A 248 7.10 -1.76 -4.69
CA MET A 248 7.99 -2.05 -3.56
C MET A 248 7.34 -3.00 -2.55
N LEU A 249 6.04 -2.83 -2.25
CA LEU A 249 5.29 -3.70 -1.35
C LEU A 249 5.17 -5.13 -1.91
N SER A 250 4.91 -5.28 -3.21
CA SER A 250 4.95 -6.59 -3.88
C SER A 250 6.31 -7.27 -3.74
N GLU A 251 7.39 -6.53 -3.97
CA GLU A 251 8.74 -7.10 -3.87
C GLU A 251 9.08 -7.52 -2.43
N TYR A 252 8.58 -6.83 -1.40
CA TYR A 252 8.71 -7.29 0.00
C TYR A 252 7.96 -8.60 0.22
N VAL A 253 6.74 -8.71 -0.31
CA VAL A 253 5.95 -9.94 -0.24
C VAL A 253 6.71 -11.10 -0.90
N ASP A 254 7.35 -10.88 -2.05
CA ASP A 254 8.15 -11.90 -2.73
C ASP A 254 9.39 -12.30 -1.92
N ILE A 255 10.09 -11.34 -1.31
CA ILE A 255 11.19 -11.64 -0.38
C ILE A 255 10.72 -12.51 0.78
N SER A 256 9.58 -12.19 1.40
CA SER A 256 9.03 -12.97 2.52
C SER A 256 8.64 -14.39 2.10
N LYS A 257 8.09 -14.57 0.89
CA LYS A 257 7.76 -15.89 0.34
C LYS A 257 9.01 -16.73 0.08
N CYS A 258 10.06 -16.12 -0.48
CA CYS A 258 11.28 -16.84 -0.87
C CYS A 258 12.26 -17.05 0.29
N LEU A 259 12.23 -16.19 1.31
CA LEU A 259 13.09 -16.26 2.50
C LEU A 259 12.23 -16.27 3.79
N PRO A 260 11.48 -17.36 4.07
CA PRO A 260 10.52 -17.40 5.19
C PRO A 260 11.17 -17.18 6.57
N SER A 261 12.44 -17.54 6.73
CA SER A 261 13.21 -17.32 7.97
C SER A 261 13.38 -15.84 8.33
N LEU A 262 13.14 -14.93 7.38
CA LEU A 262 13.24 -13.48 7.53
C LEU A 262 11.87 -12.77 7.50
N SER A 263 10.77 -13.50 7.60
CA SER A 263 9.42 -12.92 7.49
C SER A 263 9.17 -11.82 8.54
N LEU A 264 9.72 -11.98 9.75
CA LEU A 264 9.62 -10.98 10.81
C LEU A 264 10.30 -9.67 10.40
N GLU A 265 11.54 -9.75 9.94
CA GLU A 265 12.31 -8.61 9.46
C GLU A 265 11.60 -7.92 8.29
N VAL A 266 11.06 -8.69 7.34
CA VAL A 266 10.33 -8.14 6.19
C VAL A 266 9.07 -7.38 6.62
N VAL A 267 8.28 -7.92 7.56
CA VAL A 267 7.09 -7.22 8.09
C VAL A 267 7.47 -5.88 8.70
N GLN A 268 8.54 -5.83 9.50
CA GLN A 268 9.03 -4.57 10.09
C GLN A 268 9.42 -3.55 9.00
N ARG A 269 10.08 -3.99 7.92
CA ARG A 269 10.43 -3.14 6.78
C ARG A 269 9.23 -2.63 5.99
N VAL A 270 8.18 -3.42 5.90
CA VAL A 270 6.89 -3.00 5.32
C VAL A 270 6.21 -1.95 6.21
N VAL A 271 6.21 -2.14 7.54
CA VAL A 271 5.69 -1.14 8.49
C VAL A 271 6.46 0.18 8.37
N GLU A 272 7.79 0.13 8.31
CA GLU A 272 8.65 1.32 8.20
C GLU A 272 8.41 2.10 6.91
N ILE A 273 8.33 1.43 5.75
CA ILE A 273 8.11 2.12 4.47
C ILE A 273 6.71 2.71 4.38
N LEU A 274 5.69 2.04 4.92
CA LEU A 274 4.33 2.56 4.98
C LEU A 274 4.23 3.79 5.88
N LYS A 275 4.90 3.79 7.04
CA LYS A 275 5.01 4.96 7.93
C LYS A 275 5.69 6.12 7.24
N LEU A 276 6.85 5.88 6.61
CA LEU A 276 7.58 6.91 5.86
C LEU A 276 6.69 7.54 4.79
N PHE A 277 6.01 6.72 3.99
CA PHE A 277 5.14 7.20 2.92
C PHE A 277 4.00 8.06 3.47
N ASN A 278 3.33 7.62 4.54
CA ASN A 278 2.23 8.37 5.15
C ASN A 278 2.70 9.71 5.70
N THR A 279 3.72 9.70 6.56
CA THR A 279 4.26 10.90 7.20
C THR A 279 4.79 11.89 6.17
N ARG A 280 5.51 11.41 5.15
CA ARG A 280 6.06 12.30 4.13
C ARG A 280 4.96 12.87 3.23
N THR A 281 3.96 12.07 2.85
CA THR A 281 2.81 12.58 2.08
C THR A 281 2.07 13.66 2.85
N CYS A 282 1.80 13.45 4.15
CA CYS A 282 1.18 14.46 5.02
C CYS A 282 1.99 15.77 5.05
N GLN A 283 3.31 15.70 5.23
CA GLN A 283 4.18 16.89 5.17
C GLN A 283 4.12 17.61 3.81
N LEU A 284 4.07 16.86 2.71
CA LEU A 284 4.06 17.42 1.37
C LEU A 284 2.74 18.15 1.05
N VAL A 285 1.60 17.57 1.44
CA VAL A 285 0.27 18.05 1.03
C VAL A 285 -0.43 18.91 2.08
N LEU A 286 -0.33 18.57 3.37
CA LEU A 286 -0.89 19.34 4.48
C LEU A 286 0.12 20.34 5.05
N GLY A 287 1.39 19.94 5.17
CA GLY A 287 2.49 20.79 5.64
C GLY A 287 3.07 21.74 4.59
N ALA A 288 2.48 21.79 3.38
CA ALA A 288 2.96 22.56 2.23
C ALA A 288 4.42 22.26 1.81
N GLY A 289 4.98 21.12 2.22
CA GLY A 289 6.36 20.73 1.91
C GLY A 289 6.62 20.59 0.42
N ALA A 290 5.62 20.20 -0.39
CA ALA A 290 5.79 20.06 -1.84
C ALA A 290 6.07 21.40 -2.55
N MET A 291 5.75 22.54 -1.92
CA MET A 291 6.14 23.86 -2.45
C MET A 291 7.66 24.09 -2.35
N GLN A 292 8.33 23.42 -1.43
CA GLN A 292 9.78 23.57 -1.20
C GLN A 292 10.58 22.54 -2.00
N VAL A 293 10.10 21.29 -2.07
CA VAL A 293 10.89 20.17 -2.63
C VAL A 293 10.48 19.77 -4.04
N SER A 294 9.20 19.90 -4.39
CA SER A 294 8.65 19.44 -5.69
C SER A 294 8.52 20.58 -6.71
N GLY A 295 8.80 21.83 -6.30
CA GLY A 295 8.70 23.01 -7.17
C GLY A 295 7.26 23.47 -7.45
N LEU A 296 6.26 22.95 -6.73
CA LEU A 296 4.87 23.39 -6.89
C LEU A 296 4.69 24.81 -6.38
N LYS A 297 4.08 25.69 -7.20
CA LYS A 297 3.77 27.07 -6.78
C LYS A 297 2.70 27.13 -5.70
N SER A 298 1.79 26.17 -5.68
CA SER A 298 0.72 26.06 -4.68
C SER A 298 0.17 24.64 -4.60
N ILE A 299 -0.41 24.30 -3.45
CA ILE A 299 -1.16 23.06 -3.26
C ILE A 299 -2.63 23.35 -3.54
N THR A 300 -3.16 22.73 -4.60
CA THR A 300 -4.54 22.93 -5.04
C THR A 300 -5.46 21.83 -4.50
N SER A 301 -6.78 22.05 -4.54
CA SER A 301 -7.78 21.02 -4.19
C SER A 301 -7.62 19.74 -5.01
N LYS A 302 -7.12 19.84 -6.26
CA LYS A 302 -6.84 18.67 -7.10
C LYS A 302 -5.67 17.84 -6.57
N HIS A 303 -4.59 18.50 -6.11
CA HIS A 303 -3.46 17.80 -5.49
C HIS A 303 -3.88 17.07 -4.21
N LEU A 304 -4.70 17.74 -3.37
CA LEU A 304 -5.26 17.12 -2.15
C LEU A 304 -6.15 15.93 -2.48
N ALA A 305 -7.00 16.03 -3.49
CA ALA A 305 -7.87 14.94 -3.90
C ALA A 305 -7.07 13.72 -4.40
N LEU A 306 -6.05 13.93 -5.23
CA LEU A 306 -5.19 12.84 -5.70
C LEU A 306 -4.37 12.22 -4.56
N ALA A 307 -3.85 13.02 -3.62
CA ALA A 307 -3.20 12.50 -2.43
C ALA A 307 -4.16 11.63 -1.60
N SER A 308 -5.40 12.09 -1.39
CA SER A 308 -6.43 11.30 -0.70
C SER A 308 -6.71 9.97 -1.40
N GLN A 309 -6.73 9.92 -2.74
CA GLN A 309 -6.94 8.68 -3.49
C GLN A 309 -5.84 7.65 -3.21
N ILE A 310 -4.57 8.06 -3.20
CA ILE A 310 -3.46 7.15 -2.89
C ILE A 310 -3.51 6.69 -1.43
N ILE A 311 -3.78 7.59 -0.50
CA ILE A 311 -3.91 7.24 0.91
C ILE A 311 -5.06 6.24 1.12
N SER A 312 -6.22 6.46 0.49
CA SER A 312 -7.36 5.53 0.52
C SER A 312 -7.04 4.18 -0.11
N PHE A 313 -6.32 4.15 -1.24
CA PHE A 313 -5.88 2.91 -1.89
C PHE A 313 -4.89 2.11 -1.04
N ILE A 314 -3.87 2.78 -0.48
CA ILE A 314 -2.90 2.08 0.37
C ILE A 314 -3.58 1.57 1.65
N HIS A 315 -4.50 2.37 2.23
CA HIS A 315 -5.32 1.93 3.37
C HIS A 315 -6.12 0.66 3.05
N SER A 316 -6.77 0.59 1.87
CA SER A 316 -7.51 -0.60 1.46
C SER A 316 -6.62 -1.81 1.18
N LEU A 317 -5.36 -1.58 0.77
CA LEU A 317 -4.39 -2.62 0.44
C LEU A 317 -3.70 -3.24 1.68
N ILE A 318 -3.55 -2.48 2.79
CA ILE A 318 -2.87 -2.96 4.01
C ILE A 318 -3.41 -4.31 4.52
N PRO A 319 -4.74 -4.55 4.58
CA PRO A 319 -5.29 -5.85 4.98
C PRO A 319 -4.79 -7.04 4.13
N ASP A 320 -4.67 -6.87 2.81
CA ASP A 320 -4.17 -7.92 1.91
C ASP A 320 -2.68 -8.19 2.14
N ILE A 321 -1.88 -7.13 2.26
CA ILE A 321 -0.44 -7.24 2.57
C ILE A 321 -0.24 -7.95 3.91
N ARG A 322 -0.97 -7.51 4.94
CA ARG A 322 -0.96 -8.13 6.27
C ARG A 322 -1.28 -9.62 6.18
N ARG A 323 -2.33 -10.00 5.45
CA ARG A 323 -2.70 -11.41 5.31
C ARG A 323 -1.58 -12.22 4.67
N VAL A 324 -1.00 -11.76 3.56
CA VAL A 324 0.02 -12.51 2.82
C VAL A 324 1.31 -12.65 3.61
N LEU A 325 1.78 -11.59 4.28
CA LEU A 325 3.04 -11.62 5.03
C LEU A 325 2.98 -12.52 6.27
N PHE A 326 1.79 -12.73 6.84
CA PHE A 326 1.64 -13.48 8.10
C PHE A 326 1.34 -14.97 7.90
N LEU A 327 1.18 -15.43 6.65
CA LEU A 327 0.89 -16.84 6.33
C LEU A 327 1.92 -17.83 6.90
N LYS A 328 3.19 -17.40 7.04
CA LYS A 328 4.31 -18.26 7.48
C LYS A 328 4.91 -17.84 8.82
N ILE A 329 4.34 -16.85 9.50
CA ILE A 329 4.84 -16.37 10.79
C ILE A 329 4.24 -17.22 11.93
N PRO A 330 5.03 -17.68 12.93
CA PRO A 330 4.50 -18.38 14.09
C PRO A 330 3.58 -17.51 14.96
N GLU A 331 2.49 -18.09 15.49
CA GLU A 331 1.43 -17.38 16.22
C GLU A 331 1.94 -16.48 17.36
N ALA A 332 2.93 -16.95 18.12
CA ALA A 332 3.52 -16.23 19.24
C ALA A 332 4.12 -14.85 18.87
N ARG A 333 4.49 -14.64 17.59
CA ARG A 333 5.04 -13.36 17.11
C ARG A 333 4.04 -12.56 16.27
N LYS A 334 2.89 -13.14 15.92
CA LYS A 334 1.89 -12.48 15.06
C LYS A 334 1.23 -11.30 15.77
N GLN A 335 0.76 -11.48 17.01
CA GLN A 335 -0.07 -10.49 17.70
C GLN A 335 0.56 -9.10 17.77
N LEU A 336 1.84 -9.00 18.15
CA LEU A 336 2.53 -7.71 18.24
C LEU A 336 2.65 -7.03 16.86
N LEU A 337 3.09 -7.76 15.84
CA LEU A 337 3.29 -7.19 14.50
C LEU A 337 1.97 -6.83 13.80
N MET A 338 0.90 -7.60 14.06
CA MET A 338 -0.44 -7.27 13.58
C MET A 338 -0.87 -5.91 14.12
N SER A 339 -0.67 -5.67 15.42
CA SER A 339 -0.99 -4.39 16.04
C SER A 339 -0.22 -3.21 15.45
N GLU A 340 1.02 -3.41 14.98
CA GLU A 340 1.78 -2.36 14.32
C GLU A 340 1.21 -2.00 12.95
N LEU A 341 0.81 -2.99 12.14
CA LEU A 341 0.16 -2.74 10.85
C LEU A 341 -1.23 -2.13 11.03
N ASP A 342 -1.98 -2.52 12.05
CA ASP A 342 -3.29 -1.95 12.37
C ASP A 342 -3.17 -0.48 12.77
N ARG A 343 -2.14 -0.14 13.56
CA ARG A 343 -1.82 1.25 13.87
C ARG A 343 -1.47 2.04 12.61
N VAL A 344 -0.68 1.47 11.71
CA VAL A 344 -0.37 2.11 10.42
C VAL A 344 -1.64 2.32 9.60
N ALA A 345 -2.53 1.32 9.49
CA ALA A 345 -3.81 1.49 8.79
C ALA A 345 -4.63 2.64 9.40
N GLN A 346 -4.70 2.71 10.72
CA GLN A 346 -5.38 3.81 11.42
C GLN A 346 -4.74 5.17 11.12
N ASP A 347 -3.40 5.26 11.05
CA ASP A 347 -2.69 6.50 10.68
C ASP A 347 -3.02 6.95 9.25
N TYR A 348 -3.22 6.02 8.30
CA TYR A 348 -3.67 6.35 6.94
C TYR A 348 -5.11 6.86 6.93
N LYS A 349 -6.00 6.24 7.72
CA LYS A 349 -7.39 6.70 7.86
C LYS A 349 -7.45 8.13 8.41
N ILE A 350 -6.71 8.39 9.50
CA ILE A 350 -6.63 9.74 10.12
C ILE A 350 -6.14 10.75 9.09
N HIS A 351 -5.05 10.44 8.39
CA HIS A 351 -4.50 11.35 7.39
C HIS A 351 -5.48 11.65 6.25
N ARG A 352 -6.22 10.65 5.75
CA ARG A 352 -7.29 10.87 4.77
C ARG A 352 -8.35 11.85 5.30
N ASP A 353 -8.81 11.62 6.53
CA ASP A 353 -9.84 12.44 7.16
C ASP A 353 -9.34 13.88 7.41
N GLU A 354 -8.05 14.07 7.70
CA GLU A 354 -7.39 15.39 7.78
C GLU A 354 -7.34 16.09 6.42
N ILE A 355 -7.07 15.37 5.31
CA ILE A 355 -7.13 15.92 3.95
C ILE A 355 -8.55 16.38 3.62
N HIS A 356 -9.57 15.57 3.93
CA HIS A 356 -10.97 15.94 3.73
C HIS A 356 -11.34 17.18 4.56
N SER A 357 -10.92 17.22 5.81
CA SER A 357 -11.11 18.40 6.68
C SER A 357 -10.43 19.65 6.12
N LYS A 358 -9.24 19.51 5.52
CA LYS A 358 -8.54 20.62 4.86
C LYS A 358 -9.28 21.13 3.63
N LEU A 359 -9.90 20.25 2.83
CA LEU A 359 -10.73 20.64 1.69
C LEU A 359 -11.96 21.46 2.14
N VAL A 360 -12.62 21.03 3.21
CA VAL A 360 -13.73 21.78 3.83
C VAL A 360 -13.26 23.15 4.33
N GLN A 361 -12.13 23.20 5.02
CA GLN A 361 -11.55 24.43 5.55
C GLN A 361 -11.16 25.42 4.43
N ILE A 362 -10.59 24.95 3.32
CA ILE A 362 -10.32 25.80 2.14
C ILE A 362 -11.61 26.44 1.64
N MET A 363 -12.71 25.69 1.60
CA MET A 363 -13.99 26.22 1.14
C MET A 363 -14.61 27.20 2.13
N ARG A 364 -14.43 26.96 3.44
CA ARG A 364 -14.80 27.93 4.49
C ARG A 364 -14.03 29.24 4.36
N GLU A 365 -12.71 29.19 4.18
CA GLU A 365 -11.85 30.37 4.02
C GLU A 365 -12.25 31.21 2.80
N ARG A 366 -12.56 30.53 1.68
CA ARG A 366 -13.07 31.16 0.46
C ARG A 366 -14.42 31.83 0.66
N LEU A 367 -15.35 31.16 1.33
CA LEU A 367 -16.65 31.76 1.68
C LEU A 367 -16.46 33.03 2.53
N LEU A 368 -15.66 32.94 3.59
CA LEU A 368 -15.36 34.08 4.46
C LEU A 368 -14.70 35.24 3.71
N ALA A 369 -13.80 34.95 2.77
CA ALA A 369 -13.17 35.98 1.94
C ALA A 369 -14.17 36.72 1.04
N ASN A 370 -15.20 36.02 0.52
CA ASN A 370 -16.28 36.65 -0.22
C ASN A 370 -17.24 37.42 0.69
N LEU A 371 -17.56 36.88 1.88
CA LEU A 371 -18.40 37.57 2.86
C LEU A 371 -17.80 38.91 3.34
N ARG A 372 -16.47 39.03 3.43
CA ARG A 372 -15.82 40.31 3.75
C ARG A 372 -16.05 41.41 2.70
N LYS A 373 -16.35 41.04 1.46
CA LYS A 373 -16.65 41.99 0.36
C LYS A 373 -18.11 42.38 0.32
N LEU A 374 -18.98 41.64 1.02
CA LEU A 374 -20.43 41.81 0.99
C LEU A 374 -20.87 43.22 1.43
N PRO A 375 -20.35 43.84 2.52
CA PRO A 375 -20.80 45.19 2.92
C PRO A 375 -20.60 46.25 1.82
N GLN A 376 -19.47 46.23 1.12
CA GLN A 376 -19.19 47.16 0.00
C GLN A 376 -20.15 46.94 -1.18
N ILE A 377 -20.55 45.69 -1.43
CA ILE A 377 -21.53 45.37 -2.47
C ILE A 377 -22.92 45.88 -2.06
N VAL A 378 -23.27 45.77 -0.77
CA VAL A 378 -24.56 46.19 -0.20
C VAL A 378 -24.71 47.72 -0.18
N GLU A 379 -23.63 48.49 0.00
CA GLU A 379 -23.66 49.96 -0.15
C GLU A 379 -24.18 50.38 -1.53
N GLY A 380 -23.83 49.64 -2.58
CA GLY A 380 -24.31 49.84 -3.95
C GLY A 380 -25.77 49.42 -4.17
N TRP A 381 -26.39 48.68 -3.24
CA TRP A 381 -27.77 48.21 -3.39
C TRP A 381 -28.82 49.31 -3.21
N ASN A 382 -28.44 50.45 -2.63
CA ASN A 382 -29.33 51.60 -2.45
C ASN A 382 -29.32 52.57 -3.65
N ALA A 383 -28.51 52.32 -4.68
CA ALA A 383 -28.51 53.10 -5.92
C ALA A 383 -29.83 52.91 -6.72
N PRO A 384 -30.31 53.94 -7.43
CA PRO A 384 -31.57 53.90 -8.19
C PRO A 384 -31.57 52.76 -9.21
N GLN A 385 -32.78 52.22 -9.46
CA GLN A 385 -33.04 50.95 -10.15
C GLN A 385 -32.17 50.77 -11.40
N ASP A 386 -31.22 49.85 -11.29
CA ASP A 386 -30.72 49.15 -12.44
C ASP A 386 -31.69 48.00 -12.69
N ASN A 387 -32.23 47.89 -13.91
CA ASN A 387 -33.13 46.80 -14.33
C ASN A 387 -32.43 45.42 -14.38
N ASP A 388 -31.28 45.29 -13.72
CA ASP A 388 -30.48 44.09 -13.72
C ASP A 388 -31.16 43.00 -12.88
N VAL A 389 -31.68 41.99 -13.59
CA VAL A 389 -32.31 40.79 -13.02
C VAL A 389 -31.26 39.80 -12.49
N GLN A 390 -29.97 40.12 -12.60
CA GLN A 390 -28.92 39.21 -12.21
C GLN A 390 -28.69 39.14 -10.68
N PRO A 391 -28.20 37.99 -10.17
CA PRO A 391 -27.64 37.90 -8.81
C PRO A 391 -26.39 38.76 -8.67
N SER A 392 -26.07 39.16 -7.44
CA SER A 392 -24.90 39.97 -7.12
C SER A 392 -23.58 39.26 -7.45
N GLN A 393 -22.51 40.05 -7.53
CA GLN A 393 -21.16 39.51 -7.71
C GLN A 393 -20.77 38.56 -6.57
N PHE A 394 -21.28 38.79 -5.35
CA PHE A 394 -21.06 37.90 -4.21
C PHE A 394 -21.69 36.52 -4.46
N ALA A 395 -22.99 36.48 -4.78
CA ALA A 395 -23.71 35.22 -5.02
C ALA A 395 -23.09 34.44 -6.19
N LYS A 396 -22.72 35.14 -7.27
CA LYS A 396 -22.01 34.53 -8.42
C LYS A 396 -20.64 33.98 -8.04
N ALA A 397 -19.86 34.69 -7.22
CA ALA A 397 -18.53 34.26 -6.80
C ALA A 397 -18.58 33.00 -5.91
N VAL A 398 -19.42 33.01 -4.87
CA VAL A 398 -19.55 31.89 -3.93
C VAL A 398 -20.06 30.62 -4.64
N THR A 399 -21.08 30.74 -5.49
CA THR A 399 -21.62 29.61 -6.26
C THR A 399 -20.60 29.06 -7.27
N LYS A 400 -19.82 29.93 -7.92
CA LYS A 400 -18.74 29.51 -8.82
C LYS A 400 -17.64 28.73 -8.11
N GLU A 401 -17.22 29.17 -6.92
CA GLU A 401 -16.15 28.51 -6.17
C GLU A 401 -16.55 27.13 -5.65
N VAL A 402 -17.76 26.98 -5.10
CA VAL A 402 -18.25 25.68 -4.63
C VAL A 402 -18.51 24.71 -5.79
N THR A 403 -19.03 25.21 -6.92
CA THR A 403 -19.22 24.40 -8.14
C THR A 403 -17.89 23.93 -8.71
N TYR A 404 -16.87 24.80 -8.70
CA TYR A 404 -15.52 24.43 -9.13
C TYR A 404 -14.95 23.32 -8.23
N LEU A 405 -15.09 23.45 -6.90
CA LEU A 405 -14.64 22.41 -5.97
C LEU A 405 -15.37 21.08 -6.24
N HIS A 406 -16.70 21.13 -6.40
CA HIS A 406 -17.52 19.94 -6.68
C HIS A 406 -17.04 19.22 -7.93
N ARG A 407 -16.85 19.96 -9.04
CA ARG A 407 -16.34 19.38 -10.29
C ARG A 407 -15.00 18.69 -10.12
N ILE A 408 -14.06 19.28 -9.38
CA ILE A 408 -12.74 18.69 -9.16
C ILE A 408 -12.82 17.43 -8.29
N LEU A 409 -13.59 17.48 -7.19
CA LEU A 409 -13.69 16.36 -6.27
C LEU A 409 -14.46 15.19 -6.88
N SER A 410 -15.58 15.42 -7.55
CA SER A 410 -16.39 14.34 -8.17
C SER A 410 -15.69 13.65 -9.34
N GLN A 411 -14.70 14.29 -9.97
CA GLN A 411 -13.86 13.66 -10.99
C GLN A 411 -12.73 12.81 -10.41
N THR A 412 -12.42 12.95 -9.12
CA THR A 412 -11.18 12.40 -8.54
C THR A 412 -11.45 11.45 -7.37
N LEU A 413 -12.34 11.83 -6.45
CA LEU A 413 -12.67 11.12 -5.22
C LEU A 413 -13.83 10.14 -5.41
N LEU A 414 -13.99 9.24 -4.44
CA LEU A 414 -15.14 8.33 -4.39
C LEU A 414 -16.41 9.09 -4.01
N GLU A 415 -17.56 8.65 -4.53
CA GLU A 415 -18.85 9.31 -4.29
C GLU A 415 -19.16 9.50 -2.80
N VAL A 416 -18.90 8.48 -1.98
CA VAL A 416 -19.09 8.52 -0.52
C VAL A 416 -18.20 9.58 0.15
N GLU A 417 -16.96 9.74 -0.32
CA GLU A 417 -16.02 10.74 0.20
C GLU A 417 -16.49 12.15 -0.20
N VAL A 418 -16.92 12.32 -1.46
CA VAL A 418 -17.49 13.58 -1.97
C VAL A 418 -18.71 13.98 -1.15
N GLN A 419 -19.64 13.05 -0.91
CA GLN A 419 -20.82 13.27 -0.08
C GLN A 419 -20.46 13.74 1.32
N THR A 420 -19.49 13.08 1.96
CA THR A 420 -19.04 13.43 3.32
C THR A 420 -18.41 14.82 3.39
N ILE A 421 -17.64 15.21 2.37
CA ILE A 421 -17.04 16.56 2.29
C ILE A 421 -18.12 17.62 2.08
N PHE A 422 -18.99 17.42 1.08
CA PHE A 422 -20.02 18.41 0.74
C PHE A 422 -21.09 18.54 1.82
N ARG A 423 -21.37 17.47 2.56
CA ARG A 423 -22.16 17.49 3.78
C ARG A 423 -21.71 18.60 4.74
N GLN A 424 -20.41 18.68 5.03
CA GLN A 424 -19.85 19.71 5.92
C GLN A 424 -19.83 21.09 5.26
N VAL A 425 -19.52 21.16 3.96
CA VAL A 425 -19.52 22.43 3.21
C VAL A 425 -20.91 23.07 3.20
N VAL A 426 -21.96 22.28 2.97
CA VAL A 426 -23.36 22.74 2.99
C VAL A 426 -23.71 23.35 4.34
N GLN A 427 -23.39 22.67 5.45
CA GLN A 427 -23.63 23.18 6.81
C GLN A 427 -22.92 24.51 7.07
N ILE A 428 -21.66 24.65 6.61
CA ILE A 428 -20.89 25.90 6.72
C ILE A 428 -21.54 27.01 5.90
N PHE A 429 -22.03 26.71 4.70
CA PHE A 429 -22.70 27.68 3.84
C PHE A 429 -23.99 28.19 4.48
N HIS A 430 -24.88 27.30 4.93
CA HIS A 430 -26.11 27.74 5.61
C HIS A 430 -25.81 28.61 6.83
N SER A 431 -24.94 28.15 7.72
CA SER A 431 -24.64 28.89 8.97
C SER A 431 -24.04 30.26 8.71
N HIS A 432 -22.94 30.34 7.94
CA HIS A 432 -22.17 31.57 7.81
C HIS A 432 -22.84 32.60 6.88
N ILE A 433 -23.58 32.16 5.86
CA ILE A 433 -24.31 33.07 4.97
C ILE A 433 -25.52 33.65 5.71
N THR A 434 -26.26 32.83 6.45
CA THR A 434 -27.40 33.30 7.25
C THR A 434 -26.95 34.31 8.32
N GLU A 435 -25.86 33.99 9.05
CA GLU A 435 -25.29 34.92 10.04
C GLU A 435 -24.86 36.25 9.40
N ALA A 436 -24.29 36.23 8.19
CA ALA A 436 -23.90 37.46 7.51
C ALA A 436 -25.11 38.27 7.03
N PHE A 437 -26.13 37.61 6.46
CA PHE A 437 -27.31 38.28 5.91
C PHE A 437 -28.22 38.85 7.00
N THR A 438 -28.35 38.17 8.14
CA THR A 438 -29.11 38.68 9.31
C THR A 438 -28.51 39.95 9.90
N LYS A 439 -27.20 40.19 9.71
CA LYS A 439 -26.51 41.41 10.17
C LYS A 439 -26.57 42.57 9.18
N LEU A 440 -27.13 42.36 7.98
CA LEU A 440 -27.25 43.42 6.98
C LEU A 440 -28.43 44.34 7.29
N GLU A 441 -28.18 45.64 7.35
CA GLU A 441 -29.24 46.66 7.43
C GLU A 441 -29.80 46.94 6.03
N VAL A 442 -30.86 46.22 5.65
CA VAL A 442 -31.51 46.36 4.34
C VAL A 442 -32.88 47.02 4.47
N SER A 443 -32.91 48.35 4.33
CA SER A 443 -34.14 49.15 4.53
C SER A 443 -34.95 49.39 3.26
N THR A 444 -34.34 49.38 2.07
CA THR A 444 -35.02 49.70 0.80
C THR A 444 -35.65 48.46 0.16
N PRO A 445 -36.83 48.56 -0.48
CA PRO A 445 -37.48 47.42 -1.13
C PRO A 445 -36.62 46.83 -2.26
N GLN A 446 -35.88 47.67 -2.99
CA GLN A 446 -34.97 47.22 -4.04
C GLN A 446 -33.82 46.37 -3.49
N ALA A 447 -33.25 46.77 -2.33
CA ALA A 447 -32.19 45.99 -1.70
C ALA A 447 -32.72 44.69 -1.09
N LYS A 448 -33.97 44.66 -0.61
CA LYS A 448 -34.67 43.42 -0.19
C LYS A 448 -34.86 42.46 -1.36
N ASP A 449 -35.29 42.94 -2.52
CA ASP A 449 -35.45 42.11 -3.73
C ASP A 449 -34.11 41.54 -4.21
N ARG A 450 -33.03 42.34 -4.16
CA ARG A 450 -31.66 41.88 -4.48
C ARG A 450 -31.18 40.80 -3.51
N LEU A 451 -31.40 40.99 -2.20
CA LEU A 451 -31.04 40.00 -1.18
C LEU A 451 -31.81 38.69 -1.38
N CYS A 452 -33.13 38.76 -1.61
CA CYS A 452 -33.96 37.59 -1.88
C CYS A 452 -33.43 36.80 -3.08
N ARG A 453 -33.08 37.49 -4.17
CA ARG A 453 -32.52 36.87 -5.37
C ARG A 453 -31.17 36.19 -5.13
N ASP A 454 -30.30 36.82 -4.35
CA ASP A 454 -29.01 36.24 -3.97
C ASP A 454 -29.19 34.96 -3.14
N VAL A 455 -30.09 34.99 -2.15
CA VAL A 455 -30.44 33.82 -1.33
C VAL A 455 -30.97 32.69 -2.21
N GLN A 456 -31.92 32.98 -3.11
CA GLN A 456 -32.48 32.00 -4.03
C GLN A 456 -31.42 31.38 -4.95
N HIS A 457 -30.52 32.20 -5.51
CA HIS A 457 -29.43 31.74 -6.38
C HIS A 457 -28.45 30.82 -5.62
N ILE A 458 -28.11 31.18 -4.38
CA ILE A 458 -27.23 30.38 -3.53
C ILE A 458 -27.90 29.06 -3.14
N LEU A 459 -29.16 29.09 -2.71
CA LEU A 459 -29.93 27.88 -2.36
C LEU A 459 -30.10 26.93 -3.56
N ALA A 460 -30.36 27.47 -4.75
CA ALA A 460 -30.42 26.67 -5.98
C ALA A 460 -29.09 25.95 -6.27
N CYS A 461 -27.95 26.54 -5.88
CA CYS A 461 -26.66 25.88 -5.96
C CYS A 461 -26.48 24.83 -4.85
N ILE A 462 -26.81 25.16 -3.59
CA ILE A 462 -26.68 24.25 -2.44
C ILE A 462 -27.49 22.97 -2.64
N ARG A 463 -28.73 23.09 -3.14
CA ARG A 463 -29.63 21.95 -3.42
C ARG A 463 -29.09 20.96 -4.45
N LYS A 464 -28.14 21.38 -5.30
CA LYS A 464 -27.48 20.53 -6.32
C LYS A 464 -26.20 19.86 -5.81
N LEU A 465 -25.72 20.21 -4.62
CA LEU A 465 -24.49 19.64 -4.08
C LEU A 465 -24.76 18.21 -3.59
N PRO A 466 -23.81 17.28 -3.81
CA PRO A 466 -23.94 15.90 -3.38
C PRO A 466 -23.73 15.85 -1.86
N ALA A 467 -24.79 15.99 -1.08
CA ALA A 467 -24.77 15.76 0.35
C ALA A 467 -26.01 14.95 0.70
N ASP A 468 -25.87 13.98 1.61
CA ASP A 468 -27.01 13.17 2.01
C ASP A 468 -28.05 14.04 2.72
N ASN A 469 -29.33 13.88 2.36
CA ASN A 469 -30.43 14.63 2.94
C ASN A 469 -30.44 14.48 4.47
N PHE A 470 -30.32 15.60 5.16
CA PHE A 470 -30.25 15.66 6.63
C PHE A 470 -31.61 15.70 7.31
N SER A 471 -32.65 16.05 6.58
CA SER A 471 -33.97 16.30 7.12
C SER A 471 -34.98 15.32 6.54
N SER A 472 -36.06 15.07 7.27
CA SER A 472 -37.28 14.45 6.75
C SER A 472 -38.01 15.35 5.74
N GLU A 473 -37.40 16.46 5.34
CA GLU A 473 -37.99 17.39 4.38
C GLU A 473 -37.78 16.90 2.96
N THR A 474 -38.73 17.26 2.10
CA THR A 474 -38.71 16.93 0.68
C THR A 474 -37.64 17.71 -0.10
N ILE A 475 -37.11 18.79 0.46
CA ILE A 475 -36.13 19.67 -0.19
C ILE A 475 -34.70 19.19 0.14
N PRO A 476 -33.87 18.87 -0.87
CA PRO A 476 -32.49 18.47 -0.65
C PRO A 476 -31.67 19.57 0.02
N ASN A 477 -30.77 19.19 0.92
CA ASN A 477 -29.86 20.11 1.62
C ASN A 477 -30.58 21.30 2.29
N TYR A 478 -31.77 21.08 2.86
CA TYR A 478 -32.48 22.12 3.61
C TYR A 478 -31.71 22.54 4.87
N GLY A 479 -31.70 23.84 5.18
CA GLY A 479 -31.08 24.35 6.41
C GLY A 479 -31.39 25.82 6.73
N LEU A 480 -30.60 26.43 7.62
CA LEU A 480 -30.82 27.78 8.18
C LEU A 480 -31.07 28.89 7.13
N LEU A 481 -30.47 28.77 5.95
CA LEU A 481 -30.66 29.75 4.87
C LEU A 481 -32.04 29.63 4.20
N ASP A 482 -32.63 28.44 4.15
CA ASP A 482 -34.01 28.25 3.71
C ASP A 482 -34.99 28.84 4.74
N GLU A 483 -34.75 28.63 6.03
CA GLU A 483 -35.51 29.24 7.13
C GLU A 483 -35.45 30.77 7.05
N PHE A 484 -34.25 31.33 6.85
CA PHE A 484 -34.06 32.77 6.64
C PHE A 484 -34.86 33.31 5.46
N LEU A 485 -34.90 32.58 4.32
CA LEU A 485 -35.68 32.97 3.15
C LEU A 485 -37.18 32.99 3.48
N ALA A 486 -37.67 31.95 4.15
CA ALA A 486 -39.08 31.83 4.50
C ALA A 486 -39.53 32.92 5.49
N GLU A 487 -38.72 33.21 6.51
CA GLU A 487 -39.03 34.22 7.54
C GLU A 487 -39.01 35.66 6.99
N ASN A 488 -38.08 35.99 6.10
CA ASN A 488 -37.85 37.38 5.66
C ASN A 488 -38.58 37.74 4.36
N PHE A 489 -38.89 36.76 3.50
CA PHE A 489 -39.44 37.00 2.16
C PHE A 489 -40.70 36.16 1.86
N GLY A 490 -41.10 35.26 2.75
CA GLY A 490 -42.20 34.32 2.57
C GLY A 490 -41.84 33.15 1.65
N THR A 491 -42.68 32.12 1.64
CA THR A 491 -42.58 30.94 0.76
C THR A 491 -42.96 31.30 -0.68
N LYS A 492 -42.21 32.18 -1.34
CA LYS A 492 -42.19 32.23 -2.81
C LYS A 492 -41.28 31.13 -3.34
N VAL A 493 -41.68 29.89 -3.10
CA VAL A 493 -41.06 28.71 -3.70
C VAL A 493 -41.97 28.28 -4.85
N GLY A 494 -41.60 28.67 -6.07
CA GLY A 494 -42.23 28.20 -7.31
C GLY A 494 -43.09 29.23 -8.03
N GLU A 495 -42.44 30.06 -8.86
CA GLU A 495 -42.84 30.27 -10.25
C GLU A 495 -41.60 30.16 -11.15
#